data_AF-A0A817T642-F1
#
_entry.id   AF-A0A817T642-F1
#
_cell.length_a   1.000
_cell.length_b   1.000
_cell.length_c   1.000
_cell.angle_alpha   90.00
_cell.angle_beta   90.00
_cell.angle_gamma   90.00
#
_symmetry.space_group_name_H-M   'P 1'
#
loop_
_entity.id
_entity.type
_entity.pdbx_description
1 polymer ?
#
loop_
_entity_poly.entity_id
_entity_poly.type
_entity_poly.pdbx_seq_one_letter_code
_entity_poly.pdbx_strand_id
1 'polypeptide(L)'
;MTGRGRGRAPGEYINLPSNAAADVDAYFEYRAIVGDDDEGKVFTPEEYDEYKKRVLPMRLHNRLYVSWVSPQGMDCILIGPQHKCLCRHKFTEHKTDFSEIPTERPILISCRQSGCRCVSFAYVANASGTSDPNCRCKHSLDNHTTKPPYKCQKNCNCTGFSAPFTCTCGEPANKHITLVETKEEREKRDHPTGYATPYQAMGGLTGFSSLAEGYLRLDPSGRGRPDDDFLNQPITAMDHPILRAHASHEPNSAEAQSQLRRVGETELDYYERRYQERQRLSRGIRAAPNPYDADAKLTTGIRNDKSPPRRITGSKK
;
A
#
# COMPACT_ATOMS: atom_id res chain seq x y z
N MET A 1 -39.48 -24.15 56.70
CA MET A 1 -39.72 -23.45 55.43
C MET A 1 -38.85 -24.09 54.36
N THR A 2 -39.49 -24.70 53.39
CA THR A 2 -38.92 -25.50 52.30
C THR A 2 -38.33 -24.59 51.21
N GLY A 3 -37.01 -24.44 51.18
CA GLY A 3 -36.30 -23.81 50.07
C GLY A 3 -36.06 -24.83 48.95
N ARG A 4 -37.02 -24.99 48.03
CA ARG A 4 -36.83 -25.74 46.78
C ARG A 4 -35.85 -24.97 45.88
N GLY A 5 -34.56 -25.34 45.92
CA GLY A 5 -33.61 -24.97 44.88
C GLY A 5 -34.03 -25.60 43.57
N ARG A 6 -34.39 -24.78 42.58
CA ARG A 6 -34.77 -25.22 41.24
C ARG A 6 -33.55 -25.87 40.59
N GLY A 7 -33.65 -27.15 40.24
CA GLY A 7 -32.65 -27.85 39.44
C GLY A 7 -32.47 -27.13 38.10
N ARG A 8 -31.26 -26.64 37.86
CA ARG A 8 -30.84 -26.18 36.53
C ARG A 8 -30.62 -27.45 35.69
N ALA A 9 -31.28 -27.57 34.55
CA ALA A 9 -31.06 -28.67 33.62
C ALA A 9 -29.56 -28.79 33.28
N PRO A 10 -29.00 -30.00 33.15
CA PRO A 10 -27.63 -30.17 32.70
C PRO A 10 -27.57 -29.71 31.24
N GLY A 11 -27.07 -28.48 31.03
CA GLY A 11 -26.57 -28.11 29.71
C GLY A 11 -25.40 -29.03 29.39
N GLU A 12 -25.37 -29.58 28.18
CA GLU A 12 -24.21 -30.32 27.68
C GLU A 12 -23.00 -29.39 27.73
N TYR A 13 -22.13 -29.61 28.72
CA TYR A 13 -20.85 -28.93 28.77
C TYR A 13 -19.94 -29.61 27.76
N ILE A 14 -19.54 -28.87 26.72
CA ILE A 14 -18.49 -29.30 25.80
C ILE A 14 -17.19 -29.38 26.64
N ASN A 15 -16.78 -30.60 26.99
CA ASN A 15 -15.52 -30.82 27.69
C ASN A 15 -14.38 -30.65 26.68
N LEU A 16 -13.72 -29.50 26.74
CA LEU A 16 -12.49 -29.26 26.01
C LEU A 16 -11.34 -29.96 26.75
N PRO A 17 -10.52 -30.77 26.07
CA PRO A 17 -9.32 -31.34 26.69
C PRO A 17 -8.37 -30.22 27.12
N SER A 18 -7.51 -30.49 28.10
CA SER A 18 -6.52 -29.53 28.62
C SER A 18 -5.58 -28.98 27.54
N ASN A 19 -5.39 -29.72 26.44
CA ASN A 19 -4.51 -29.35 25.32
C ASN A 19 -5.26 -28.71 24.14
N ALA A 20 -6.58 -28.47 24.25
CA ALA A 20 -7.39 -27.94 23.16
C ALA A 20 -6.84 -26.62 22.59
N ALA A 21 -6.22 -25.77 23.41
CA ALA A 21 -5.58 -24.54 22.94
C ALA A 21 -4.38 -24.80 22.02
N ALA A 22 -3.54 -25.77 22.36
CA ALA A 22 -2.37 -26.12 21.55
C ALA A 22 -2.77 -26.74 20.20
N ASP A 23 -3.84 -27.55 20.18
CA ASP A 23 -4.37 -28.12 18.95
C ASP A 23 -4.93 -27.04 18.02
N VAL A 24 -5.59 -26.02 18.58
CA VAL A 24 -6.10 -24.86 17.84
C VAL A 24 -4.95 -24.05 17.25
N ASP A 25 -3.90 -23.78 18.02
CA ASP A 25 -2.72 -23.05 17.56
C ASP A 25 -1.99 -23.82 16.43
N ALA A 26 -1.83 -25.13 16.58
CA ALA A 26 -1.24 -26.00 15.57
C ALA A 26 -2.04 -25.99 14.26
N TYR A 27 -3.37 -25.96 14.34
CA TYR A 27 -4.24 -25.84 13.17
C TYR A 27 -4.12 -24.48 12.48
N PHE A 28 -3.99 -23.38 13.24
CA PHE A 28 -3.75 -22.06 12.66
C PHE A 28 -2.38 -21.99 11.96
N GLU A 29 -1.35 -22.60 12.54
CA GLU A 29 -0.03 -22.69 11.89
C GLU A 29 -0.10 -23.53 10.62
N TYR A 30 -0.75 -24.69 10.67
CA TYR A 30 -1.02 -25.53 9.49
C TYR A 30 -1.71 -24.70 8.40
N ARG A 31 -2.80 -24.00 8.74
CA ARG A 31 -3.53 -23.18 7.77
C ARG A 31 -2.71 -22.00 7.24
N ALA A 32 -1.80 -21.43 8.02
CA ALA A 32 -0.92 -20.36 7.56
C ALA A 32 0.18 -20.85 6.60
N ILE A 33 0.63 -22.10 6.77
CA ILE A 33 1.66 -22.71 5.93
C ILE A 33 1.04 -23.36 4.69
N VAL A 34 -0.04 -24.13 4.83
CA VAL A 34 -0.67 -24.86 3.73
C VAL A 34 -1.68 -23.99 2.97
N GLY A 35 -2.40 -23.12 3.68
CA GLY A 35 -3.44 -22.28 3.07
C GLY A 35 -4.54 -23.11 2.44
N ASP A 36 -4.78 -22.89 1.14
CA ASP A 36 -5.80 -23.60 0.34
C ASP A 36 -5.18 -24.71 -0.55
N ASP A 37 -3.92 -25.12 -0.30
CA ASP A 37 -3.24 -26.17 -1.09
C ASP A 37 -3.70 -27.59 -0.76
N ASP A 38 -4.50 -27.77 0.29
CA ASP A 38 -5.00 -29.07 0.73
C ASP A 38 -6.28 -29.51 0.01
N GLU A 39 -6.77 -28.70 -0.94
CA GLU A 39 -7.99 -28.94 -1.71
C GLU A 39 -9.22 -29.27 -0.83
N GLY A 40 -9.21 -28.81 0.42
CA GLY A 40 -10.25 -29.05 1.41
C GLY A 40 -10.10 -30.36 2.21
N LYS A 41 -9.01 -31.11 2.05
CA LYS A 41 -8.70 -32.31 2.83
C LYS A 41 -7.40 -32.11 3.63
N VAL A 42 -7.54 -32.00 4.95
CA VAL A 42 -6.42 -31.85 5.87
C VAL A 42 -5.38 -32.96 5.66
N PHE A 43 -4.11 -32.56 5.52
CA PHE A 43 -3.00 -33.50 5.38
C PHE A 43 -2.80 -34.34 6.63
N THR A 44 -2.31 -35.56 6.42
CA THR A 44 -1.75 -36.36 7.50
C THR A 44 -0.45 -35.70 8.03
N PRO A 45 -0.01 -36.02 9.26
CA PRO A 45 1.24 -35.49 9.80
C PRO A 45 2.46 -35.77 8.90
N GLU A 46 2.50 -36.95 8.27
CA GLU A 46 3.57 -37.37 7.36
C GLU A 46 3.56 -36.53 6.08
N GLU A 47 2.39 -36.38 5.44
CA GLU A 47 2.21 -35.53 4.26
C GLU A 47 2.56 -34.06 4.54
N TYR A 48 2.22 -33.56 5.73
CA TYR A 48 2.53 -32.21 6.15
C TYR A 48 4.04 -31.97 6.32
N ASP A 49 4.77 -32.92 6.89
CA ASP A 49 6.22 -32.83 7.03
C ASP A 49 6.95 -32.90 5.68
N GLU A 50 6.49 -33.74 4.77
CA GLU A 50 6.99 -33.77 3.39
C GLU A 50 6.69 -32.45 2.65
N TYR A 51 5.48 -31.91 2.83
CA TYR A 51 5.10 -30.61 2.28
C TYR A 51 6.04 -29.51 2.80
N LYS A 52 6.32 -29.45 4.10
CA LYS A 52 7.25 -28.49 4.70
C LYS A 52 8.65 -28.60 4.08
N LYS A 53 9.21 -29.80 3.98
CA LYS A 53 10.55 -30.01 3.40
C LYS A 53 10.66 -29.49 1.96
N ARG A 54 9.59 -29.61 1.19
CA ARG A 54 9.53 -29.12 -0.20
C ARG A 54 9.32 -27.62 -0.30
N VAL A 55 8.36 -27.08 0.46
CA VAL A 55 7.84 -25.72 0.26
C VAL A 55 8.64 -24.67 1.04
N LEU A 56 9.18 -25.02 2.20
CA LEU A 56 9.95 -24.07 3.02
C LEU A 56 11.18 -23.52 2.28
N PRO A 57 12.08 -24.34 1.70
CA PRO A 57 13.26 -23.81 1.01
C PRO A 57 12.87 -22.93 -0.18
N MET A 58 11.86 -23.37 -0.95
CA MET A 58 11.34 -22.64 -2.10
C MET A 58 10.79 -21.26 -1.68
N ARG A 59 9.95 -21.20 -0.63
CA ARG A 59 9.40 -19.92 -0.16
C ARG A 59 10.44 -19.01 0.47
N LEU A 60 11.44 -19.56 1.15
CA LEU A 60 12.51 -18.75 1.74
C LEU A 60 13.38 -18.09 0.66
N HIS A 61 13.61 -18.77 -0.47
CA HIS A 61 14.42 -18.26 -1.57
C HIS A 61 13.62 -17.40 -2.56
N ASN A 62 12.46 -17.89 -3.00
CA ASN A 62 11.67 -17.31 -4.08
C ASN A 62 10.47 -16.48 -3.59
N ARG A 63 10.55 -15.94 -2.37
CA ARG A 63 9.50 -15.06 -1.85
C ARG A 63 9.34 -13.83 -2.74
N LEU A 64 8.09 -13.57 -3.14
CA LEU A 64 7.72 -12.33 -3.82
C LEU A 64 7.21 -11.29 -2.83
N TYR A 65 7.69 -10.06 -3.00
CA TYR A 65 7.24 -8.89 -2.26
C TYR A 65 6.24 -8.14 -3.12
N VAL A 66 5.04 -7.93 -2.59
CA VAL A 66 3.97 -7.25 -3.31
C VAL A 66 3.56 -6.00 -2.56
N SER A 67 3.67 -4.85 -3.20
CA SER A 67 3.32 -3.56 -2.62
C SER A 67 2.44 -2.74 -3.56
N TRP A 68 1.64 -1.86 -2.98
CA TRP A 68 0.87 -0.86 -3.70
C TRP A 68 1.61 0.47 -3.58
N VAL A 69 2.29 0.84 -4.65
CA VAL A 69 3.35 1.85 -4.64
C VAL A 69 2.80 3.15 -5.22
N SER A 70 3.06 4.25 -4.52
CA SER A 70 2.77 5.57 -5.05
C SER A 70 3.77 5.92 -6.17
N PRO A 71 3.41 6.85 -7.06
CA PRO A 71 4.36 7.38 -8.04
C PRO A 71 5.64 7.94 -7.39
N GLN A 72 5.58 8.36 -6.12
CA GLN A 72 6.71 8.91 -5.38
C GLN A 72 7.64 7.83 -4.81
N GLY A 73 7.32 6.54 -4.97
CA GLY A 73 8.17 5.43 -4.52
C GLY A 73 7.78 4.80 -3.20
N MET A 74 6.87 5.42 -2.46
CA MET A 74 6.40 4.92 -1.17
C MET A 74 5.51 3.69 -1.37
N ASP A 75 5.76 2.62 -0.62
CA ASP A 75 4.83 1.51 -0.49
C ASP A 75 3.66 1.95 0.41
N CYS A 76 2.61 2.54 -0.20
CA CYS A 76 1.44 3.02 0.53
C CYS A 76 0.72 1.89 1.26
N ILE A 77 0.63 0.71 0.66
CA ILE A 77 0.06 -0.48 1.29
C ILE A 77 0.95 -1.68 0.95
N LEU A 78 1.34 -2.45 1.97
CA LEU A 78 2.02 -3.73 1.78
C LEU A 78 0.98 -4.83 1.67
N ILE A 79 0.97 -5.53 0.54
CA ILE A 79 -0.04 -6.53 0.27
C ILE A 79 0.26 -7.77 1.10
N GLY A 80 -0.75 -8.24 1.81
CA GLY A 80 -0.71 -9.46 2.62
C GLY A 80 -1.82 -10.45 2.25
N PRO A 81 -1.87 -11.60 2.95
CA PRO A 81 -2.71 -12.75 2.60
C PRO A 81 -4.20 -12.43 2.38
N GLN A 82 -4.78 -11.55 3.20
CA GLN A 82 -6.22 -11.25 3.19
C GLN A 82 -6.61 -10.13 2.21
N HIS A 83 -5.65 -9.46 1.57
CA HIS A 83 -5.95 -8.40 0.62
C HIS A 83 -6.61 -8.97 -0.65
N LYS A 84 -7.63 -8.26 -1.15
CA LYS A 84 -8.40 -8.70 -2.31
C LYS A 84 -7.83 -8.12 -3.60
N CYS A 85 -7.82 -8.96 -4.63
CA CYS A 85 -7.59 -8.58 -6.00
C CYS A 85 -8.85 -7.93 -6.61
N LEU A 86 -8.70 -7.29 -7.77
CA LEU A 86 -9.82 -6.83 -8.60
C LEU A 86 -10.82 -7.95 -8.93
N CYS A 87 -10.37 -9.21 -9.01
CA CYS A 87 -11.25 -10.38 -9.16
C CYS A 87 -11.97 -10.81 -7.87
N ARG A 88 -11.85 -10.05 -6.78
CA ARG A 88 -12.38 -10.29 -5.43
C ARG A 88 -11.81 -11.47 -4.65
N HIS A 89 -10.97 -12.27 -5.27
CA HIS A 89 -10.22 -13.32 -4.58
C HIS A 89 -9.06 -12.72 -3.77
N LYS A 90 -8.76 -13.38 -2.66
CA LYS A 90 -7.68 -13.06 -1.74
C LYS A 90 -6.31 -13.30 -2.39
N PHE A 91 -5.29 -12.69 -1.84
CA PHE A 91 -3.93 -12.89 -2.30
C PHE A 91 -3.45 -14.34 -2.11
N THR A 92 -3.91 -15.05 -1.06
CA THR A 92 -3.68 -16.50 -0.87
C THR A 92 -4.21 -17.36 -2.01
N GLU A 93 -5.27 -16.91 -2.68
CA GLU A 93 -5.92 -17.63 -3.78
C GLU A 93 -5.25 -17.36 -5.13
N HIS A 94 -4.09 -16.70 -5.13
CA HIS A 94 -3.27 -16.46 -6.32
C HIS A 94 -1.98 -17.29 -6.27
N LYS A 95 -1.38 -17.53 -7.42
CA LYS A 95 -0.12 -18.26 -7.55
C LYS A 95 1.03 -17.38 -7.06
N THR A 96 1.30 -17.42 -5.75
CA THR A 96 2.41 -16.69 -5.12
C THR A 96 3.70 -17.49 -5.07
N ASP A 97 3.60 -18.82 -5.15
CA ASP A 97 4.71 -19.74 -5.00
C ASP A 97 5.27 -20.12 -6.39
N PHE A 98 6.57 -19.87 -6.58
CA PHE A 98 7.30 -20.16 -7.82
C PHE A 98 8.54 -20.99 -7.51
N SER A 99 8.74 -22.08 -8.26
CA SER A 99 9.97 -22.87 -8.19
C SER A 99 11.14 -22.14 -8.85
N GLU A 100 10.87 -21.44 -9.94
CA GLU A 100 11.80 -20.56 -10.65
C GLU A 100 11.08 -19.24 -10.93
N ILE A 101 11.72 -18.13 -10.57
CA ILE A 101 11.14 -16.80 -10.76
C ILE A 101 11.25 -16.41 -12.23
N PRO A 102 10.16 -16.00 -12.89
CA PRO A 102 10.22 -15.49 -14.25
C PRO A 102 11.18 -14.30 -14.37
N THR A 103 11.97 -14.26 -15.43
CA THR A 103 12.88 -13.14 -15.74
C THR A 103 12.14 -11.92 -16.31
N GLU A 104 11.02 -12.14 -16.99
CA GLU A 104 10.19 -11.06 -17.53
C GLU A 104 9.47 -10.29 -16.41
N ARG A 105 9.39 -8.96 -16.57
CA ARG A 105 8.70 -8.05 -15.64
C ARG A 105 7.48 -7.44 -16.34
N PRO A 106 6.35 -7.26 -15.65
CA PRO A 106 6.06 -7.62 -14.25
C PRO A 106 5.82 -9.13 -14.04
N ILE A 107 6.15 -9.65 -12.85
CA ILE A 107 5.83 -11.04 -12.49
C ILE A 107 4.31 -11.19 -12.36
N LEU A 108 3.72 -12.07 -13.16
CA LEU A 108 2.28 -12.27 -13.20
C LEU A 108 1.84 -13.27 -12.11
N ILE A 109 1.03 -12.78 -11.18
CA ILE A 109 0.48 -13.60 -10.09
C ILE A 109 -0.97 -13.96 -10.43
N SER A 110 -1.19 -15.04 -11.20
CA SER A 110 -2.52 -15.45 -11.66
C SER A 110 -3.39 -16.05 -10.54
N CYS A 111 -4.71 -15.89 -10.59
CA CYS A 111 -5.61 -16.54 -9.62
C CYS A 111 -5.75 -18.04 -9.89
N ARG A 112 -5.88 -18.81 -8.81
CA ARG A 112 -6.09 -20.27 -8.83
C ARG A 112 -7.55 -20.68 -8.74
N GLN A 113 -8.45 -19.74 -8.43
CA GLN A 113 -9.87 -20.02 -8.30
C GLN A 113 -10.47 -20.48 -9.63
N SER A 114 -11.30 -21.52 -9.55
CA SER A 114 -11.90 -22.16 -10.71
C SER A 114 -12.73 -21.16 -11.53
N GLY A 115 -12.47 -21.11 -12.84
CA GLY A 115 -13.17 -20.19 -13.75
C GLY A 115 -12.75 -18.72 -13.68
N CYS A 116 -11.82 -18.33 -12.80
CA CYS A 116 -11.31 -16.96 -12.76
C CYS A 116 -10.37 -16.69 -13.94
N ARG A 117 -10.58 -15.56 -14.65
CA ARG A 117 -9.79 -15.16 -15.83
C ARG A 117 -8.80 -14.02 -15.55
N CYS A 118 -8.50 -13.73 -14.29
CA CYS A 118 -7.53 -12.68 -13.97
C CYS A 118 -6.11 -13.12 -14.36
N VAL A 119 -5.33 -12.17 -14.86
CA VAL A 119 -3.98 -12.43 -15.38
C VAL A 119 -2.93 -12.25 -14.30
N SER A 120 -3.05 -11.19 -13.50
CA SER A 120 -2.16 -10.90 -12.39
C SER A 120 -2.95 -10.27 -11.24
N PHE A 121 -2.42 -10.40 -10.04
CA PHE A 121 -2.95 -9.76 -8.84
C PHE A 121 -2.89 -8.24 -8.98
N ALA A 122 -4.05 -7.59 -8.89
CA ALA A 122 -4.18 -6.15 -8.93
C ALA A 122 -4.95 -5.70 -7.71
N TYR A 123 -4.26 -4.99 -6.82
CA TYR A 123 -4.85 -4.55 -5.57
C TYR A 123 -5.82 -3.39 -5.79
N VAL A 124 -6.98 -3.48 -5.14
CA VAL A 124 -7.99 -2.43 -5.15
C VAL A 124 -8.01 -1.78 -3.79
N ALA A 125 -7.34 -0.65 -3.68
CA ALA A 125 -7.33 0.13 -2.46
C ALA A 125 -8.74 0.63 -2.13
N ASN A 126 -9.17 0.50 -0.89
CA ASN A 126 -10.49 0.91 -0.41
C ASN A 126 -10.36 2.02 0.65
N ALA A 127 -11.02 3.15 0.43
CA ALA A 127 -10.89 4.32 1.31
C ALA A 127 -11.49 4.13 2.71
N SER A 128 -12.43 3.19 2.89
CA SER A 128 -13.13 2.95 4.18
C SER A 128 -13.00 1.53 4.71
N GLY A 129 -12.10 0.71 4.15
CA GLY A 129 -11.82 -0.66 4.61
C GLY A 129 -12.95 -1.69 4.48
N THR A 130 -14.21 -1.26 4.38
CA THR A 130 -15.40 -2.15 4.44
C THR A 130 -16.08 -2.34 3.10
N SER A 131 -16.08 -1.33 2.22
CA SER A 131 -16.71 -1.40 0.91
C SER A 131 -15.69 -1.24 -0.22
N ASP A 132 -15.90 -1.99 -1.29
CA ASP A 132 -15.16 -1.80 -2.54
C ASP A 132 -15.51 -0.41 -3.11
N PRO A 133 -14.53 0.41 -3.51
CA PRO A 133 -14.83 1.70 -4.11
C PRO A 133 -15.47 1.51 -5.48
N ASN A 134 -16.46 2.34 -5.78
CA ASN A 134 -16.95 2.45 -7.14
C ASN A 134 -15.88 3.08 -8.03
N CYS A 135 -15.85 2.67 -9.31
CA CYS A 135 -15.04 3.34 -10.31
C CYS A 135 -15.51 4.79 -10.50
N ARG A 136 -14.69 5.64 -11.12
CA ARG A 136 -15.06 6.99 -11.55
C ARG A 136 -16.32 7.04 -12.43
N CYS A 137 -16.65 5.94 -13.12
CA CYS A 137 -17.90 5.78 -13.85
C CYS A 137 -19.12 5.43 -12.97
N LYS A 138 -18.97 5.40 -11.64
CA LYS A 138 -19.96 5.03 -10.61
C LYS A 138 -20.39 3.57 -10.60
N HIS A 139 -19.80 2.71 -11.45
CA HIS A 139 -20.08 1.27 -11.43
C HIS A 139 -19.17 0.55 -10.43
N SER A 140 -19.70 -0.52 -9.83
CA SER A 140 -18.96 -1.41 -8.94
C SER A 140 -17.86 -2.18 -9.68
N LEU A 141 -16.97 -2.78 -8.90
CA LEU A 141 -15.87 -3.62 -9.38
C LEU A 141 -16.32 -4.75 -10.31
N ASP A 142 -17.46 -5.37 -10.02
CA ASP A 142 -18.03 -6.49 -10.79
C ASP A 142 -18.34 -6.15 -12.23
N ASN A 143 -18.63 -4.87 -12.49
CA ASN A 143 -18.94 -4.41 -13.83
C ASN A 143 -17.67 -4.16 -14.65
N HIS A 144 -16.48 -4.54 -14.16
CA HIS A 144 -15.20 -4.36 -14.84
C HIS A 144 -14.56 -5.72 -15.15
N THR A 145 -13.85 -5.80 -16.26
CA THR A 145 -13.12 -7.01 -16.64
C THR A 145 -11.96 -7.27 -15.68
N THR A 146 -11.62 -8.53 -15.44
CA THR A 146 -10.47 -8.95 -14.62
C THR A 146 -9.11 -8.88 -15.33
N LYS A 147 -9.09 -8.42 -16.58
CA LYS A 147 -7.89 -8.24 -17.40
C LYS A 147 -7.59 -6.76 -17.60
N PRO A 148 -6.32 -6.33 -17.54
CA PRO A 148 -5.92 -4.98 -17.92
C PRO A 148 -6.42 -4.65 -19.34
N PRO A 149 -6.94 -3.43 -19.61
CA PRO A 149 -6.96 -2.24 -18.75
C PRO A 149 -8.18 -2.17 -17.80
N TYR A 150 -8.86 -3.28 -17.53
CA TYR A 150 -10.00 -3.37 -16.63
C TYR A 150 -11.21 -2.55 -17.11
N LYS A 151 -11.61 -2.76 -18.37
CA LYS A 151 -12.71 -2.01 -19.00
C LYS A 151 -14.04 -2.32 -18.33
N CYS A 152 -14.91 -1.32 -18.26
CA CYS A 152 -16.27 -1.53 -17.79
C CYS A 152 -17.14 -2.18 -18.86
N GLN A 153 -17.99 -3.10 -18.43
CA GLN A 153 -18.94 -3.84 -19.27
C GLN A 153 -20.27 -3.09 -19.46
N LYS A 154 -20.57 -2.08 -18.63
CA LYS A 154 -21.82 -1.30 -18.69
C LYS A 154 -21.75 -0.13 -19.69
N ASN A 155 -21.12 -0.33 -20.84
CA ASN A 155 -20.99 0.66 -21.93
C ASN A 155 -20.65 2.10 -21.43
N CYS A 156 -19.62 2.24 -20.58
CA CYS A 156 -19.08 3.58 -20.24
C CYS A 156 -17.82 3.92 -21.02
N ASN A 157 -17.59 5.23 -21.19
CA ASN A 157 -16.36 5.78 -21.81
C ASN A 157 -15.15 5.82 -20.86
N CYS A 158 -15.16 4.92 -19.88
CA CYS A 158 -14.12 4.75 -18.88
C CYS A 158 -12.99 3.89 -19.49
N THR A 159 -11.74 4.34 -19.38
CA THR A 159 -10.58 3.62 -19.95
C THR A 159 -10.26 2.33 -19.19
N GLY A 160 -10.58 2.32 -17.89
CA GLY A 160 -10.32 1.24 -16.95
C GLY A 160 -10.89 1.53 -15.58
N PHE A 161 -10.83 0.55 -14.68
CA PHE A 161 -11.18 0.76 -13.28
C PHE A 161 -10.28 1.84 -12.66
N SER A 162 -10.89 2.88 -12.09
CA SER A 162 -10.20 4.01 -11.47
C SER A 162 -10.94 4.41 -10.20
N ALA A 163 -10.33 4.16 -9.04
CA ALA A 163 -10.90 4.55 -7.76
C ALA A 163 -10.81 6.08 -7.58
N PRO A 164 -11.94 6.79 -7.30
CA PRO A 164 -12.00 8.25 -7.25
C PRO A 164 -11.69 8.78 -5.84
N PHE A 165 -10.62 8.29 -5.21
CA PHE A 165 -10.18 8.80 -3.91
C PHE A 165 -8.68 9.10 -3.91
N THR A 166 -8.27 9.92 -2.96
CA THR A 166 -6.88 10.29 -2.74
C THR A 166 -6.31 9.41 -1.64
N CYS A 167 -5.17 8.77 -1.91
CA CYS A 167 -4.44 8.00 -0.90
C CYS A 167 -3.93 8.94 0.20
N THR A 168 -3.66 8.42 1.40
CA THR A 168 -3.06 9.17 2.51
C THR A 168 -1.67 9.73 2.21
N CYS A 169 -0.98 9.22 1.19
CA CYS A 169 0.24 9.84 0.65
C CYS A 169 -0.01 11.15 -0.13
N GLY A 170 -1.27 11.50 -0.40
CA GLY A 170 -1.67 12.70 -1.15
C GLY A 170 -1.83 12.49 -2.66
N GLU A 171 -1.41 11.34 -3.21
CA GLU A 171 -1.60 11.02 -4.63
C GLU A 171 -2.94 10.33 -4.91
N PRO A 172 -3.55 10.54 -6.08
CA PRO A 172 -4.73 9.80 -6.51
C PRO A 172 -4.49 8.28 -6.54
N ALA A 173 -5.47 7.49 -6.06
CA ALA A 173 -5.35 6.03 -5.99
C ALA A 173 -5.09 5.37 -7.35
N ASN A 174 -5.64 5.93 -8.43
CA ASN A 174 -5.47 5.40 -9.79
C ASN A 174 -4.04 5.55 -10.36
N LYS A 175 -3.18 6.37 -9.74
CA LYS A 175 -1.77 6.48 -10.15
C LYS A 175 -0.88 5.44 -9.47
N HIS A 176 -1.38 4.76 -8.45
CA HIS A 176 -0.60 3.74 -7.77
C HIS A 176 -0.58 2.47 -8.61
N ILE A 177 0.53 1.75 -8.50
CA ILE A 177 0.69 0.47 -9.17
C ILE A 177 0.82 -0.66 -8.14
N THR A 178 0.29 -1.83 -8.46
CA THR A 178 0.66 -3.04 -7.75
C THR A 178 2.00 -3.50 -8.32
N LEU A 179 3.01 -3.45 -7.46
CA LEU A 179 4.38 -3.81 -7.78
C LEU A 179 4.70 -5.18 -7.18
N VAL A 180 5.35 -6.03 -7.98
CA VAL A 180 5.80 -7.36 -7.58
C VAL A 180 7.30 -7.44 -7.78
N GLU A 181 8.03 -7.70 -6.70
CA GLU A 181 9.51 -7.66 -6.65
C GLU A 181 10.07 -8.94 -6.05
N THR A 182 11.28 -9.30 -6.47
CA THR A 182 12.10 -10.28 -5.75
C THR A 182 12.78 -9.64 -4.54
N LYS A 183 13.35 -10.47 -3.66
CA LYS A 183 14.15 -9.99 -2.53
C LYS A 183 15.28 -9.04 -2.97
N GLU A 184 16.01 -9.42 -4.01
CA GLU A 184 17.13 -8.64 -4.54
C GLU A 184 16.70 -7.29 -5.11
N GLU A 185 15.57 -7.25 -5.81
CA GLU A 185 15.00 -6.00 -6.36
C GLU A 185 14.56 -5.05 -5.27
N ARG A 186 13.95 -5.60 -4.22
CA ARG A 186 13.52 -4.84 -3.05
C ARG A 186 14.70 -4.26 -2.26
N GLU A 187 15.78 -5.03 -2.11
CA GLU A 187 17.02 -4.56 -1.48
C GLU A 187 17.71 -3.47 -2.32
N LYS A 188 17.70 -3.59 -3.65
CA LYS A 188 18.20 -2.53 -4.55
C LYS A 188 17.44 -1.22 -4.43
N ARG A 189 16.17 -1.28 -4.04
CA ARG A 189 15.35 -0.11 -3.71
C ARG A 189 15.50 0.39 -2.27
N ASP A 190 16.38 -0.22 -1.49
CA ASP A 190 16.58 0.10 -0.08
C ASP A 190 15.30 -0.06 0.75
N HIS A 191 14.46 -1.05 0.43
CA HIS A 191 13.23 -1.34 1.16
C HIS A 191 13.42 -2.56 2.08
N PRO A 192 12.81 -2.61 3.27
CA PRO A 192 12.97 -3.73 4.19
C PRO A 192 12.42 -5.03 3.58
N THR A 193 13.19 -6.10 3.70
CA THR A 193 12.80 -7.47 3.31
C THR A 193 12.32 -8.33 4.48
N GLY A 194 12.60 -7.91 5.72
CA GLY A 194 12.14 -8.57 6.95
C GLY A 194 12.76 -9.95 7.17
N TYR A 195 12.20 -10.69 8.13
CA TYR A 195 12.58 -12.07 8.36
C TYR A 195 11.98 -13.00 7.30
N ALA A 196 12.74 -14.04 6.96
CA ALA A 196 12.26 -15.08 6.07
C ALA A 196 11.21 -15.92 6.81
N THR A 197 9.99 -15.96 6.27
CA THR A 197 8.84 -16.62 6.91
C THR A 197 8.32 -17.77 6.05
N PRO A 198 7.82 -18.85 6.69
CA PRO A 198 7.35 -20.05 5.99
C PRO A 198 5.94 -19.93 5.40
N TYR A 199 5.20 -18.88 5.78
CA TYR A 199 3.78 -18.73 5.52
C TYR A 199 3.48 -18.44 4.05
N GLN A 200 2.33 -18.93 3.57
CA GLN A 200 1.87 -18.71 2.21
C GLN A 200 1.46 -17.25 1.99
N ALA A 201 1.76 -16.70 0.80
CA ALA A 201 1.25 -15.42 0.34
C ALA A 201 1.49 -14.24 1.31
N MET A 202 2.64 -14.21 1.99
CA MET A 202 3.01 -13.10 2.86
C MET A 202 3.14 -11.76 2.11
N GLY A 203 3.42 -11.82 0.81
CA GLY A 203 3.56 -10.64 -0.04
C GLY A 203 4.58 -9.65 0.53
N GLY A 204 4.17 -8.39 0.62
CA GLY A 204 5.01 -7.29 1.13
C GLY A 204 5.16 -7.23 2.66
N LEU A 205 4.49 -8.07 3.44
CA LEU A 205 4.52 -7.98 4.91
C LEU A 205 5.86 -8.42 5.50
N THR A 206 6.61 -7.51 6.11
CA THR A 206 7.94 -7.78 6.67
C THR A 206 8.01 -7.73 8.19
N GLY A 207 6.97 -7.19 8.84
CA GLY A 207 6.81 -7.17 10.28
C GLY A 207 5.51 -6.48 10.68
N PHE A 208 5.35 -6.19 11.99
CA PHE A 208 4.16 -5.51 12.50
C PHE A 208 3.98 -4.10 11.92
N SER A 209 5.08 -3.37 11.70
CA SER A 209 5.04 -2.04 11.07
C SER A 209 4.43 -2.08 9.68
N SER A 210 4.56 -3.20 8.94
CA SER A 210 4.02 -3.36 7.59
C SER A 210 2.50 -3.32 7.50
N LEU A 211 1.80 -3.49 8.63
CA LEU A 211 0.34 -3.41 8.69
C LEU A 211 -0.15 -1.96 8.69
N ALA A 212 0.72 -1.00 9.03
CA ALA A 212 0.39 0.41 8.95
C ALA A 212 0.49 0.90 7.49
N GLU A 213 -0.30 1.93 7.16
CA GLU A 213 -0.19 2.60 5.87
C GLU A 213 1.19 3.24 5.70
N GLY A 214 1.70 3.28 4.46
CA GLY A 214 3.02 3.80 4.11
C GLY A 214 3.30 5.20 4.67
N TYR A 215 2.29 6.07 4.72
CA TYR A 215 2.43 7.42 5.25
C TYR A 215 2.78 7.46 6.76
N LEU A 216 2.34 6.46 7.53
CA LEU A 216 2.59 6.33 8.97
C LEU A 216 3.88 5.56 9.27
N ARG A 217 4.44 4.86 8.27
CA ARG A 217 5.62 4.04 8.45
C ARG A 217 6.90 4.87 8.34
N LEU A 218 7.74 4.78 9.37
CA LEU A 218 9.04 5.47 9.44
C LEU A 218 10.18 4.63 8.84
N ASP A 219 9.90 3.42 8.36
CA ASP A 219 10.87 2.61 7.65
C ASP A 219 11.01 3.07 6.18
N PRO A 220 12.10 2.69 5.47
CA PRO A 220 12.38 3.14 4.10
C PRO A 220 11.29 2.84 3.06
N SER A 221 10.46 1.80 3.27
CA SER A 221 9.34 1.52 2.37
C SER A 221 8.10 2.38 2.64
N GLY A 222 8.06 3.09 3.76
CA GLY A 222 7.03 4.06 4.06
C GLY A 222 7.44 5.49 3.70
N ARG A 223 7.12 6.41 4.59
CA ARG A 223 7.60 7.79 4.55
C ARG A 223 9.11 7.88 4.79
N GLY A 224 9.67 6.89 5.48
CA GLY A 224 11.01 6.95 6.03
C GLY A 224 11.09 7.93 7.21
N ARG A 225 12.18 7.85 7.97
CA ARG A 225 12.55 8.91 8.90
C ARG A 225 12.91 10.15 8.07
N PRO A 226 12.30 11.31 8.31
CA PRO A 226 12.74 12.55 7.69
C PRO A 226 14.20 12.82 8.06
N ASP A 227 15.04 13.04 7.06
CA ASP A 227 16.43 13.46 7.28
C ASP A 227 16.46 14.86 7.91
N ASP A 228 17.57 15.21 8.57
CA ASP A 228 17.79 16.53 9.13
C ASP A 228 17.74 17.59 8.02
N ASP A 229 18.26 17.27 6.83
CA ASP A 229 18.13 18.12 5.64
C ASP A 229 16.67 18.42 5.29
N PHE A 230 15.76 17.45 5.44
CA PHE A 230 14.32 17.63 5.20
C PHE A 230 13.67 18.49 6.29
N LEU A 231 14.02 18.26 7.56
CA LEU A 231 13.50 19.01 8.71
C LEU A 231 13.95 20.48 8.68
N ASN A 232 15.15 20.74 8.18
CA ASN A 232 15.75 22.07 8.08
C ASN A 232 15.32 22.85 6.82
N GLN A 233 14.46 22.28 5.96
CA GLN A 233 13.97 22.99 4.78
C GLN A 233 13.06 24.18 5.15
N PRO A 234 13.14 25.29 4.40
CA PRO A 234 12.27 26.43 4.63
C PRO A 234 10.80 26.03 4.42
N ILE A 235 9.92 26.48 5.32
CA ILE A 235 8.48 26.26 5.20
C ILE A 235 7.95 27.07 4.01
N THR A 236 7.15 26.44 3.16
CA THR A 236 6.59 27.01 1.92
C THR A 236 5.07 27.08 1.94
N ALA A 237 4.48 27.76 0.95
CA ALA A 237 3.02 27.86 0.80
C ALA A 237 2.33 26.52 0.48
N MET A 238 3.08 25.51 0.04
CA MET A 238 2.56 24.18 -0.29
C MET A 238 2.53 23.23 0.91
N ASP A 239 3.09 23.65 2.05
CA ASP A 239 3.20 22.82 3.24
C ASP A 239 1.91 22.73 4.06
N HIS A 240 1.87 21.70 4.91
CA HIS A 240 0.75 21.43 5.80
C HIS A 240 0.40 22.70 6.62
N PRO A 241 -0.89 23.04 6.80
CA PRO A 241 -1.31 24.23 7.54
C PRO A 241 -0.63 24.40 8.91
N ILE A 242 -0.37 23.28 9.62
CA ILE A 242 0.36 23.28 10.90
C ILE A 242 1.78 23.86 10.74
N LEU A 243 2.55 23.39 9.75
CA LEU A 243 3.91 23.90 9.51
C LEU A 243 3.88 25.37 9.10
N ARG A 244 2.92 25.76 8.26
CA ARG A 244 2.73 27.16 7.87
C ARG A 244 2.42 28.08 9.04
N ALA A 245 1.62 27.63 10.02
CA ALA A 245 1.37 28.38 11.24
C ALA A 245 2.62 28.53 12.12
N HIS A 246 3.54 27.57 12.08
CA HIS A 246 4.84 27.70 12.76
C HIS A 246 5.82 28.64 12.05
N ALA A 247 5.68 28.84 10.74
CA ALA A 247 6.51 29.82 10.00
C ALA A 247 6.38 31.24 10.57
N SER A 248 5.23 31.60 11.15
CA SER A 248 5.00 32.89 11.83
C SER A 248 5.97 33.19 12.98
N HIS A 249 6.58 32.16 13.57
CA HIS A 249 7.59 32.33 14.63
C HIS A 249 8.97 32.69 14.08
N GLU A 250 9.18 32.56 12.77
CA GLU A 250 10.37 32.98 12.02
C GLU A 250 9.99 34.17 11.11
N PRO A 251 9.92 35.41 11.65
CA PRO A 251 9.36 36.57 10.96
C PRO A 251 10.14 36.97 9.70
N ASN A 252 11.38 36.49 9.55
CA ASN A 252 12.22 36.73 8.39
C ASN A 252 12.06 35.70 7.26
N SER A 253 11.23 34.66 7.43
CA SER A 253 10.98 33.69 6.37
C SER A 253 10.06 34.27 5.27
N ALA A 254 10.33 33.91 4.01
CA ALA A 254 9.53 34.38 2.87
C ALA A 254 8.05 33.98 2.98
N GLU A 255 7.77 32.81 3.56
CA GLU A 255 6.40 32.34 3.80
C GLU A 255 5.72 33.09 4.95
N ALA A 256 6.42 33.45 6.04
CA ALA A 256 5.86 34.30 7.10
C ALA A 256 5.48 35.69 6.57
N GLN A 257 6.37 36.30 5.77
CA GLN A 257 6.10 37.57 5.11
C GLN A 257 4.92 37.48 4.13
N SER A 258 4.78 36.33 3.46
CA SER A 258 3.70 36.10 2.50
C SER A 258 2.34 35.88 3.14
N GLN A 259 2.29 35.33 4.36
CA GLN A 259 1.06 35.13 5.15
C GLN A 259 0.51 36.42 5.75
N LEU A 260 1.35 37.45 5.90
CA LEU A 260 0.91 38.78 6.32
C LEU A 260 0.19 39.48 5.17
N ARG A 261 -0.96 40.09 5.49
CA ARG A 261 -1.66 40.99 4.58
C ARG A 261 -0.80 42.24 4.38
N ARG A 262 -0.61 42.65 3.12
CA ARG A 262 0.17 43.84 2.81
C ARG A 262 -0.61 45.10 3.15
N VAL A 263 0.11 46.17 3.46
CA VAL A 263 -0.50 47.48 3.75
C VAL A 263 -1.30 47.94 2.52
N GLY A 264 -2.60 48.15 2.68
CA GLY A 264 -3.52 48.59 1.61
C GLY A 264 -4.09 47.49 0.70
N GLU A 265 -3.69 46.22 0.88
CA GLU A 265 -4.23 45.08 0.12
C GLU A 265 -5.67 44.77 0.57
N THR A 266 -6.63 44.51 -0.32
CA THR A 266 -7.97 44.06 0.11
C THR A 266 -7.96 42.60 0.55
N GLU A 267 -8.98 42.15 1.27
CA GLU A 267 -9.06 40.75 1.71
C GLU A 267 -9.16 39.77 0.53
N LEU A 268 -9.88 40.12 -0.53
CA LEU A 268 -9.98 39.32 -1.76
C LEU A 268 -8.63 39.22 -2.48
N ASP A 269 -7.91 40.34 -2.60
CA ASP A 269 -6.59 40.38 -3.25
C ASP A 269 -5.56 39.50 -2.53
N TYR A 270 -5.62 39.48 -1.19
CA TYR A 270 -4.79 38.61 -0.36
C TYR A 270 -5.03 37.12 -0.68
N TYR A 271 -6.29 36.67 -0.73
CA TYR A 271 -6.62 35.28 -1.04
C TYR A 271 -6.22 34.90 -2.47
N GLU A 272 -6.42 35.80 -3.43
CA GLU A 272 -6.04 35.56 -4.83
C GLU A 272 -4.52 35.45 -4.99
N ARG A 273 -3.75 36.35 -4.37
CA ARG A 273 -2.28 36.29 -4.38
C ARG A 273 -1.77 34.96 -3.81
N ARG A 274 -2.29 34.54 -2.65
CA ARG A 274 -1.93 33.25 -2.03
C ARG A 274 -2.30 32.06 -2.90
N TYR A 275 -3.43 32.14 -3.62
CA TYR A 275 -3.84 31.11 -4.56
C TYR A 275 -2.91 31.01 -5.77
N GLN A 276 -2.54 32.14 -6.36
CA GLN A 276 -1.61 32.21 -7.49
C GLN A 276 -0.19 31.73 -7.10
N GLU A 277 0.28 32.05 -5.89
CA GLU A 277 1.55 31.53 -5.35
C GLU A 277 1.56 30.00 -5.27
N ARG A 278 0.50 29.37 -4.73
CA ARG A 278 0.36 27.91 -4.70
C ARG A 278 0.33 27.29 -6.10
N GLN A 279 -0.37 27.92 -7.04
CA GLN A 279 -0.37 27.47 -8.44
C GLN A 279 1.00 27.58 -9.10
N ARG A 280 1.78 28.63 -8.82
CA ARG A 280 3.13 28.80 -9.38
C ARG A 280 4.10 27.75 -8.86
N LEU A 281 4.04 27.43 -7.57
CA LEU A 281 4.87 26.40 -6.94
C LEU A 281 4.51 24.98 -7.41
N SER A 282 3.24 24.72 -7.75
CA SER A 282 2.84 23.41 -8.31
C SER A 282 3.20 23.25 -9.79
N ARG A 283 3.40 24.35 -10.54
CA ARG A 283 3.84 24.37 -11.94
C ARG A 283 5.33 24.03 -12.05
N GLY A 284 5.65 22.74 -12.02
CA GLY A 284 7.02 22.24 -12.15
C GLY A 284 7.23 20.84 -11.60
N ILE A 285 6.25 20.33 -10.84
CA ILE A 285 6.22 18.95 -10.36
C ILE A 285 6.00 18.05 -11.58
N ARG A 286 7.06 17.34 -12.01
CA ARG A 286 6.99 16.35 -13.09
C ARG A 286 6.11 15.18 -12.66
N ALA A 287 5.42 14.54 -13.61
CA ALA A 287 4.82 13.24 -13.38
C ALA A 287 5.90 12.29 -12.86
N ALA A 288 5.57 11.53 -11.81
CA ALA A 288 6.56 10.64 -11.23
C ALA A 288 6.89 9.50 -12.22
N PRO A 289 8.15 9.03 -12.24
CA PRO A 289 8.59 7.99 -13.17
C PRO A 289 7.85 6.67 -12.90
N ASN A 290 7.71 5.84 -13.95
CA ASN A 290 7.14 4.51 -13.79
C ASN A 290 8.14 3.65 -12.98
N PRO A 291 7.71 2.96 -11.91
CA PRO A 291 8.60 2.15 -11.06
C PRO A 291 9.32 1.01 -11.78
N TYR A 292 8.90 0.65 -12.99
CA TYR A 292 9.53 -0.37 -13.82
C TYR A 292 10.56 0.19 -14.81
N ASP A 293 10.75 1.50 -14.88
CA ASP A 293 11.80 2.10 -15.70
C ASP A 293 13.15 1.90 -14.97
N ALA A 294 14.16 1.34 -15.66
CA ALA A 294 15.45 0.96 -15.08
C ALA A 294 16.21 2.10 -14.37
N ASP A 295 15.87 3.36 -14.68
CA ASP A 295 16.47 4.59 -14.12
C ASP A 295 15.58 5.30 -13.08
N ALA A 296 14.43 4.74 -12.71
CA ALA A 296 13.49 5.35 -11.78
C ALA A 296 14.03 5.36 -10.34
N LYS A 297 14.78 6.41 -9.98
CA LYS A 297 15.09 6.72 -8.58
C LYS A 297 13.82 7.20 -7.87
N LEU A 298 13.10 6.25 -7.32
CA LEU A 298 11.95 6.45 -6.45
C LEU A 298 12.43 6.80 -5.04
N THR A 299 12.95 8.01 -4.86
CA THR A 299 13.37 8.51 -3.54
C THR A 299 12.15 8.92 -2.72
N THR A 300 11.87 8.14 -1.68
CA THR A 300 10.89 8.45 -0.64
C THR A 300 11.35 9.68 0.16
N GLY A 301 10.41 10.53 0.59
CA GLY A 301 10.70 11.61 1.54
C GLY A 301 11.22 12.94 0.97
N ILE A 302 11.36 13.12 -0.35
CA ILE A 302 11.81 14.43 -0.88
C ILE A 302 10.62 15.40 -1.01
N ARG A 303 10.59 16.42 -0.15
CA ARG A 303 9.94 17.70 -0.47
C ARG A 303 10.63 18.23 -1.73
N ASN A 304 10.00 18.04 -2.90
CA ASN A 304 10.50 18.57 -4.16
C ASN A 304 10.25 20.09 -4.20
N ASP A 305 10.99 20.85 -3.39
CA ASP A 305 11.17 22.28 -3.67
C ASP A 305 12.27 22.40 -4.72
N LYS A 306 11.90 22.19 -5.99
CA LYS A 306 12.73 22.74 -7.06
C LYS A 306 12.49 24.24 -7.03
N SER A 307 13.28 24.94 -6.21
CA SER A 307 13.38 26.38 -6.28
C SER A 307 13.52 26.76 -7.76
N PRO A 308 12.72 27.71 -8.30
CA PRO A 308 12.84 28.09 -9.69
C PRO A 308 14.29 28.54 -9.95
N PRO A 309 14.89 28.18 -11.10
CA PRO A 309 16.27 28.55 -11.37
C PRO A 309 16.40 30.06 -11.21
N ARG A 310 17.32 30.50 -10.33
CA ARG A 310 17.68 31.91 -10.23
C ARG A 310 18.04 32.36 -11.64
N ARG A 311 17.23 33.25 -12.20
CA ARG A 311 17.58 33.97 -13.42
C ARG A 311 18.76 34.84 -13.02
N ILE A 312 19.98 34.37 -13.28
CA ILE A 312 21.19 35.20 -13.20
C ILE A 312 21.02 36.23 -14.31
N THR A 313 20.41 37.37 -13.98
CA THR A 313 20.47 38.54 -14.82
C THR A 313 21.91 39.03 -14.76
N GLY A 314 22.72 38.58 -15.71
CA GLY A 314 24.02 39.14 -15.97
C GLY A 314 23.85 40.64 -16.21
N SER A 315 24.36 41.43 -15.26
CA SER A 315 24.65 42.84 -15.47
C SER A 315 25.65 42.93 -16.60
N LYS A 316 25.19 43.33 -17.79
CA LYS A 316 26.08 43.87 -18.82
C LYS A 316 26.39 45.32 -18.43
N LYS A 317 27.66 45.57 -18.14
CA LYS A 317 28.26 46.88 -18.36
C LYS A 317 28.22 47.22 -19.85
#